data_AF-A0A0M1JEN0-F1
#
_entry.id   AF-A0A0M1JEN0-F1
#
_cell.length_a   1.000
_cell.length_b   1.000
_cell.length_c   1.000
_cell.angle_alpha   90.00
_cell.angle_beta   90.00
_cell.angle_gamma   90.00
#
_symmetry.space_group_name_H-M   'P 1'
#
loop_
_entity.id
_entity.type
_entity.pdbx_description
1 polymer ?
#
loop_
_entity_poly.entity_id
_entity_poly.type
_entity_poly.pdbx_seq_one_letter_code
_entity_poly.pdbx_strand_id
1 'polypeptide(L)'
;MNATTNTYNLLLFGSDLKGQELQDATNKLAQMLQTDPERAKELLDKKGSIIGKDLKHDFAIKAKENLAKIGINSNIVPVGASQTLELAAVEKTFECPNCKHKHVYGENEDPPKVCKKCDVVFAKYEKVLEEEEEKQAIKKRLMGQQQRKLDDDRKIKEQEAKEKHLKQLEAKIRKELGIPSIINSKLRLATSAAGIHLVGILLGFGIAFTYYSFTDQGNQAIDNVNDNTPKIVTFKFDPKNSSPDEFAQRAISQTLELPNDNIESDLQFTDDVNFDDNAGNNGTANTLGTDTNIDSTAATFPTVVSKQNTVSTLPSHSSKTNSSSITSPTNATARNTTNNTTINEANTKAFLENKLATLETDAEWDYFLLTTTNSLLAQGKAANAIKLVNRVGDATRRFERGARLLGQLWNRNQTAAANKLYQTLTNQGTRLTGGPIPKIKALCTIARYTNNFGRSKEANPLLQKAQEISRGIINKPQQTTIAEGEIAALLTIMGHPKKAGDMFSIAVNSLKNISNLAQKLSTVAHLAITYAKAGYRASALNLLEKGIRKASTLSKTDENYQAIGELAKASAQLMDIQMALHALNLIKDVVIRDRILYQVIQQEILFDRLAQATDLA
;
A
#
# COMPACT_ATOMS: atom_id res chain seq x y z
N MET A 1 43.84 55.24 29.28
CA MET A 1 42.78 54.75 30.17
C MET A 1 42.52 53.30 29.81
N ASN A 2 42.57 52.43 30.81
CA ASN A 2 42.89 51.01 30.69
C ASN A 2 41.87 50.24 29.87
N ALA A 3 42.33 49.52 28.84
CA ALA A 3 41.55 48.46 28.21
C ALA A 3 41.29 47.41 29.29
N THR A 4 40.08 47.40 29.85
CA THR A 4 39.62 46.34 30.75
C THR A 4 39.60 45.05 29.94
N THR A 5 40.64 44.24 30.08
CA THR A 5 40.65 42.87 29.57
C THR A 5 39.54 42.13 30.30
N ASN A 6 38.40 41.91 29.66
CA ASN A 6 37.31 41.11 30.22
C ASN A 6 37.82 39.67 30.40
N THR A 7 38.25 39.36 31.62
CA THR A 7 38.67 38.02 32.03
C THR A 7 37.48 37.29 32.66
N TYR A 8 37.44 35.97 32.48
CA TYR A 8 36.34 35.11 32.88
C TYR A 8 36.85 33.90 33.66
N ASN A 9 36.11 33.49 34.68
CA ASN A 9 36.30 32.25 35.39
C ASN A 9 35.42 31.16 34.78
N LEU A 10 35.98 29.96 34.57
CA LEU A 10 35.26 28.78 34.12
C LEU A 10 34.88 27.92 35.33
N LEU A 11 33.58 27.74 35.54
CA LEU A 11 33.00 26.95 36.63
C LEU A 11 32.43 25.64 36.11
N LEU A 12 32.64 24.59 36.86
CA LEU A 12 32.17 23.24 36.54
C LEU A 12 30.97 22.87 37.44
N PHE A 13 29.90 22.34 36.83
CA PHE A 13 28.62 22.04 37.50
C PHE A 13 28.29 20.53 37.55
N GLY A 14 29.19 19.68 37.08
CA GLY A 14 29.06 18.22 37.07
C GLY A 14 28.73 17.66 35.68
N SER A 15 28.26 16.42 35.64
CA SER A 15 27.84 15.71 34.43
C SER A 15 26.60 14.86 34.72
N ASP A 16 25.74 14.71 33.72
CA ASP A 16 24.54 13.86 33.80
C ASP A 16 24.83 12.42 33.34
N LEU A 17 26.06 12.12 32.93
CA LEU A 17 26.51 10.82 32.45
C LEU A 17 26.62 9.78 33.59
N LYS A 18 26.40 8.50 33.28
CA LYS A 18 26.46 7.38 34.24
C LYS A 18 27.30 6.23 33.70
N GLY A 19 27.88 5.43 34.60
CA GLY A 19 28.60 4.21 34.24
C GLY A 19 29.88 4.47 33.45
N GLN A 20 30.07 3.75 32.34
CA GLN A 20 31.30 3.77 31.55
C GLN A 20 31.55 5.11 30.85
N GLU A 21 30.49 5.80 30.43
CA GLU A 21 30.58 7.12 29.80
C GLU A 21 31.08 8.20 30.77
N LEU A 22 30.72 8.10 32.06
CA LEU A 22 31.23 8.99 33.10
C LEU A 22 32.72 8.77 33.33
N GLN A 23 33.19 7.52 33.28
CA GLN A 23 34.60 7.20 33.43
C GLN A 23 35.42 7.76 32.26
N ASP A 24 34.92 7.62 31.03
CA ASP A 24 35.56 8.17 29.82
C ASP A 24 35.59 9.70 29.83
N ALA A 25 34.50 10.34 30.26
CA ALA A 25 34.45 11.80 30.43
C ALA A 25 35.43 12.29 31.51
N THR A 26 35.54 11.56 32.62
CA THR A 26 36.48 11.87 33.71
C THR A 26 37.93 11.76 33.25
N ASN A 27 38.27 10.71 32.50
CA ASN A 27 39.62 10.53 31.95
C ASN A 27 39.98 11.64 30.95
N LYS A 28 39.04 12.05 30.10
CA LYS A 28 39.23 13.16 29.16
C LYS A 28 39.36 14.51 29.88
N LEU A 29 38.58 14.74 30.94
CA LEU A 29 38.70 15.92 31.78
C LEU A 29 40.08 15.98 32.46
N ALA A 30 40.55 14.86 33.00
CA ALA A 30 41.86 14.74 33.63
C ALA A 30 42.98 15.09 32.63
N GLN A 31 42.87 14.61 31.39
CA GLN A 31 43.81 14.95 30.31
C GLN A 31 43.76 16.44 29.94
N MET A 32 42.56 17.04 29.88
CA MET A 32 42.40 18.47 29.57
C MET A 32 42.96 19.38 30.66
N LEU A 33 42.82 18.99 31.94
CA LEU A 33 43.31 19.74 33.10
C LEU A 33 44.74 19.37 33.50
N GLN A 34 45.36 18.38 32.83
CA GLN A 34 46.68 17.84 33.16
C GLN A 34 46.77 17.39 34.64
N THR A 35 45.72 16.73 35.14
CA THR A 35 45.62 16.21 36.50
C THR A 35 45.35 14.70 36.50
N ASP A 36 45.45 14.08 37.66
CA ASP A 36 45.06 12.69 37.90
C ASP A 36 43.52 12.48 37.80
N PRO A 37 43.06 11.30 37.35
CA PRO A 37 41.63 11.00 37.21
C PRO A 37 40.83 11.09 38.51
N GLU A 38 41.45 10.82 39.66
CA GLU A 38 40.77 10.90 40.97
C GLU A 38 40.43 12.35 41.32
N ARG A 39 41.38 13.28 41.09
CA ARG A 39 41.13 14.71 41.30
C ARG A 39 40.11 15.28 40.31
N ALA A 40 40.11 14.82 39.06
CA ALA A 40 39.10 15.21 38.08
C ALA A 40 37.69 14.77 38.50
N LYS A 41 37.57 13.56 39.08
CA LYS A 41 36.32 13.06 39.64
C LYS A 41 35.85 13.91 40.83
N GLU A 42 36.75 14.26 41.74
CA GLU A 42 36.42 15.11 42.89
C GLU A 42 35.90 16.51 42.46
N LEU A 43 36.46 17.06 41.37
CA LEU A 43 35.99 18.32 40.79
C LEU A 43 34.60 18.21 40.17
N LEU A 44 34.26 17.06 39.57
CA LEU A 44 32.92 16.78 39.02
C LEU A 44 31.88 16.64 40.13
N ASP A 45 32.24 16.05 41.27
CA ASP A 45 31.36 15.90 42.42
C ASP A 45 31.10 17.24 43.15
N LYS A 46 32.07 18.16 43.12
CA LYS A 46 31.95 19.51 43.72
C LYS A 46 31.39 20.53 42.73
N LYS A 47 30.07 20.71 42.75
CA LYS A 47 29.37 21.74 41.96
C LYS A 47 29.91 23.14 42.26
N GLY A 48 30.21 23.90 41.21
CA GLY A 48 30.71 25.28 41.29
C GLY A 48 32.24 25.39 41.43
N SER A 49 32.99 24.33 41.13
CA SER A 49 34.46 24.37 41.16
C SER A 49 35.02 25.23 40.03
N ILE A 50 35.90 26.18 40.35
CA ILE A 50 36.59 27.02 39.36
C ILE A 50 37.79 26.26 38.80
N ILE A 51 37.74 25.89 37.52
CA ILE A 51 38.78 25.11 36.84
C ILE A 51 39.68 25.96 35.93
N GLY A 52 39.28 27.19 35.63
CA GLY A 52 40.11 28.16 34.93
C GLY A 52 39.82 29.56 35.47
N LYS A 53 40.87 30.27 35.89
CA LYS A 53 40.77 31.65 36.38
C LYS A 53 41.30 32.62 35.33
N ASP A 54 40.68 33.80 35.28
CA ASP A 54 41.14 34.92 34.48
C ASP A 54 41.33 34.64 32.97
N LEU A 55 40.49 33.76 32.41
CA LEU A 55 40.57 33.38 31.02
C LEU A 55 40.09 34.50 30.11
N LYS A 56 40.75 34.72 28.97
CA LYS A 56 40.21 35.56 27.89
C LYS A 56 38.89 34.97 27.39
N HIS A 57 37.93 35.84 27.06
CA HIS A 57 36.59 35.46 26.59
C HIS A 57 36.58 34.33 25.55
N ASP A 58 37.35 34.46 24.48
CA ASP A 58 37.39 33.47 23.39
C ASP A 58 37.92 32.10 23.84
N PHE A 59 38.83 32.09 24.81
CA PHE A 59 39.37 30.86 25.37
C PHE A 59 38.35 30.21 26.33
N ALA A 60 37.65 31.02 27.13
CA ALA A 60 36.61 30.53 28.03
C ALA A 60 35.43 29.89 27.27
N ILE A 61 35.01 30.47 26.14
CA ILE A 61 33.99 29.89 25.25
C ILE A 61 34.46 28.56 24.66
N LYS A 62 35.67 28.53 24.08
CA LYS A 62 36.22 27.29 23.51
C LYS A 62 36.37 26.19 24.55
N ALA A 63 36.80 26.53 25.76
CA ALA A 63 36.90 25.58 26.86
C ALA A 63 35.52 25.02 27.26
N LYS A 64 34.50 25.88 27.36
CA LYS A 64 33.11 25.47 27.61
C LYS A 64 32.59 24.52 26.52
N GLU A 65 32.81 24.83 25.25
CA GLU A 65 32.38 23.97 24.13
C GLU A 65 33.07 22.60 24.15
N ASN A 66 34.36 22.56 24.48
CA ASN A 66 35.09 21.30 24.57
C ASN A 66 34.61 20.44 25.75
N LEU A 67 34.27 21.06 26.88
CA LEU A 67 33.67 20.36 28.03
C LEU A 67 32.26 19.83 27.71
N ALA A 68 31.46 20.58 26.95
CA ALA A 68 30.15 20.13 26.51
C ALA A 68 30.23 18.91 25.56
N LYS A 69 31.23 18.86 24.67
CA LYS A 69 31.46 17.70 23.77
C LYS A 69 31.78 16.40 24.51
N ILE A 70 32.30 16.49 25.72
CA ILE A 70 32.56 15.33 26.59
C ILE A 70 31.45 15.10 27.63
N GLY A 71 30.33 15.82 27.51
CA GLY A 71 29.14 15.66 28.37
C GLY A 71 29.28 16.27 29.77
N ILE A 72 30.14 17.28 29.93
CA ILE A 72 30.39 17.96 31.22
C ILE A 72 29.77 19.36 31.19
N ASN A 73 28.93 19.66 32.17
CA ASN A 73 28.23 20.92 32.31
C ASN A 73 29.15 21.99 32.94
N SER A 74 29.33 23.12 32.25
CA SER A 74 30.16 24.24 32.72
C SER A 74 29.57 25.60 32.36
N ASN A 75 29.92 26.63 33.13
CA ASN A 75 29.53 28.02 32.89
C ASN A 75 30.72 28.97 33.01
N ILE A 76 30.62 30.14 32.38
CA ILE A 76 31.64 31.20 32.43
C ILE A 76 31.11 32.40 33.21
N VAL A 77 31.91 32.97 34.10
CA VAL A 77 31.54 34.13 34.94
C VAL A 77 32.60 35.22 34.82
N PRO A 78 32.24 36.49 34.53
CA PRO A 78 33.21 37.57 34.44
C PRO A 78 33.86 37.88 35.79
N VAL A 79 35.17 38.09 35.78
CA VAL A 79 35.95 38.45 36.98
C VAL A 79 35.69 39.92 37.30
N GLY A 80 35.09 40.20 38.47
CA GLY A 80 34.77 41.56 38.93
C GLY A 80 33.28 41.90 38.97
N ALA A 81 32.38 40.97 38.61
CA ALA A 81 30.96 41.13 38.90
C ALA A 81 30.72 40.96 40.42
N SER A 82 30.70 42.08 41.14
CA SER A 82 30.14 42.15 42.49
C SER A 82 28.71 41.60 42.43
N GLN A 83 28.40 40.60 43.26
CA GLN A 83 27.06 40.02 43.38
C GLN A 83 26.13 40.97 44.16
N THR A 84 25.87 42.14 43.60
CA THR A 84 24.72 42.97 43.97
C THR A 84 23.63 42.69 42.93
N LEU A 85 22.79 41.71 43.24
CA LEU A 85 21.57 41.43 42.50
C LEU A 85 20.57 42.55 42.79
N GLU A 86 20.58 43.61 41.99
CA GLU A 86 19.44 44.51 41.87
C GLU A 86 18.56 43.99 40.73
N LEU A 87 17.29 43.68 41.04
CA LEU A 87 16.28 43.35 40.02
C LEU A 87 16.00 44.60 39.18
N ALA A 88 16.74 44.76 38.08
CA ALA A 88 16.28 45.57 36.96
C ALA A 88 15.19 44.76 36.24
N ALA A 89 13.97 45.30 36.19
CA ALA A 89 12.87 44.69 35.44
C ALA A 89 13.31 44.46 33.99
N VAL A 90 13.44 43.19 33.58
CA VAL A 90 13.89 42.84 32.24
C VAL A 90 12.71 42.97 31.29
N GLU A 91 12.65 44.09 30.58
CA GLU A 91 11.70 44.27 29.47
C GLU A 91 12.02 43.26 28.35
N LYS A 92 11.06 42.38 28.04
CA LYS A 92 11.22 41.41 26.95
C LYS A 92 10.67 42.01 25.67
N THR A 93 11.45 41.93 24.59
CA THR A 93 11.04 42.39 23.25
C THR A 93 10.80 41.20 22.33
N PHE A 94 9.62 41.12 21.72
CA PHE A 94 9.25 40.10 20.74
C PHE A 94 8.96 40.76 19.38
N GLU A 95 9.60 40.30 18.31
CA GLU A 95 9.38 40.80 16.95
C GLU A 95 8.32 39.97 16.23
N CYS A 96 7.29 40.64 15.68
CA CYS A 96 6.29 39.96 14.85
C CYS A 96 6.95 39.41 13.57
N PRO A 97 6.88 38.10 13.30
CA PRO A 97 7.53 37.50 12.13
C PRO A 97 6.93 37.94 10.78
N ASN A 98 5.67 38.38 10.77
CA ASN A 98 5.01 38.85 9.54
C ASN A 98 5.36 40.31 9.19
N CYS A 99 5.25 41.24 10.15
CA CYS A 99 5.40 42.68 9.89
C CYS A 99 6.61 43.34 10.56
N LYS A 100 7.43 42.56 11.28
CA LYS A 100 8.64 42.99 12.02
C LYS A 100 8.40 44.05 13.10
N HIS A 101 7.17 44.18 13.57
CA HIS A 101 6.84 45.11 14.66
C HIS A 101 7.33 44.57 16.00
N LYS A 102 8.01 45.41 16.77
CA LYS A 102 8.55 45.08 18.10
C LYS A 102 7.48 45.27 19.17
N HIS A 103 7.15 44.21 19.87
CA HIS A 103 6.29 44.20 21.04
C HIS A 103 7.15 44.18 22.30
N VAL A 104 7.05 45.21 23.14
CA VAL A 104 7.68 45.26 24.46
C VAL A 104 6.63 44.84 25.49
N TYR A 105 6.99 43.91 26.38
CA TYR A 105 6.11 43.43 27.46
C TYR A 105 6.91 43.19 28.74
N GLY A 106 6.23 43.37 29.89
CA GLY A 106 6.84 43.21 31.21
C GLY A 106 7.12 41.75 31.58
N GLU A 107 8.02 41.52 32.54
CA GLU A 107 8.42 40.16 32.97
C GLU A 107 7.26 39.32 33.54
N ASN A 108 6.22 39.98 34.06
CA ASN A 108 5.01 39.37 34.62
C ASN A 108 3.79 39.43 33.68
N GLU A 109 3.97 39.87 32.43
CA GLU A 109 2.89 39.91 31.44
C GLU A 109 3.05 38.79 30.41
N ASP A 110 1.95 38.10 30.10
CA ASP A 110 1.93 37.11 29.04
C ASP A 110 2.31 37.76 27.69
N PRO A 111 3.10 37.07 26.84
CA PRO A 111 3.43 37.60 25.52
C PRO A 111 2.15 37.88 24.72
N PRO A 112 2.11 38.97 23.94
CA PRO A 112 0.92 39.35 23.20
C PRO A 112 0.52 38.23 22.25
N LYS A 113 -0.73 37.77 22.31
CA LYS A 113 -1.25 36.66 21.47
C LYS A 113 -1.51 37.07 20.02
N VAL A 114 -1.63 38.38 19.77
CA VAL A 114 -1.95 38.97 18.47
C VAL A 114 -1.05 40.18 18.22
N CYS A 115 -0.54 40.29 16.99
CA CYS A 115 0.22 41.48 16.59
C CYS A 115 -0.69 42.70 16.45
N LYS A 116 -0.46 43.74 17.25
CA LYS A 116 -1.17 45.04 17.18
C LYS A 116 -1.10 45.77 15.83
N LYS A 117 -0.18 45.41 14.94
CA LYS A 117 0.03 46.09 13.65
C LYS A 117 -0.60 45.36 12.45
N CYS A 118 -0.65 44.03 12.48
CA CYS A 118 -1.10 43.23 11.33
C CYS A 118 -2.12 42.15 11.71
N ASP A 119 -2.65 42.18 12.93
CA ASP A 119 -3.66 41.27 13.48
C ASP A 119 -3.37 39.77 13.34
N VAL A 120 -2.09 39.41 13.14
CA VAL A 120 -1.67 38.01 13.05
C VAL A 120 -1.67 37.39 14.43
N VAL A 121 -2.41 36.29 14.57
CA VAL A 121 -2.43 35.45 15.77
C VAL A 121 -1.19 34.56 15.76
N PHE A 122 -0.26 34.77 16.69
CA PHE A 122 1.04 34.08 16.68
C PHE A 122 0.91 32.55 16.81
N ALA A 123 -0.05 32.08 17.62
CA ALA A 123 -0.34 30.65 17.77
C ALA A 123 -0.82 29.96 16.48
N LYS A 124 -1.41 30.73 15.55
CA LYS A 124 -1.82 30.21 14.23
C LYS A 124 -0.66 30.25 13.23
N TYR A 125 0.25 31.21 13.39
CA TYR A 125 1.41 31.39 12.52
C TYR A 125 2.48 30.32 12.73
N GLU A 126 2.72 29.90 13.98
CA GLU A 126 3.66 28.81 14.31
C GLU A 126 3.26 27.49 13.64
N LYS A 127 1.98 27.13 13.68
CA LYS A 127 1.45 25.95 12.97
C LYS A 127 1.61 26.03 11.45
N VAL A 128 1.48 27.22 10.88
CA VAL A 128 1.66 27.43 9.43
C VAL A 128 3.13 27.28 9.03
N LEU A 129 4.06 27.76 9.86
CA LEU A 129 5.49 27.56 9.64
C LEU A 129 5.89 26.08 9.71
N GLU A 130 5.41 25.35 10.72
CA GLU A 130 5.64 23.90 10.83
C GLU A 130 5.12 23.15 9.59
N GLU A 131 3.90 23.47 9.13
CA GLU A 131 3.35 22.89 7.90
C GLU A 131 4.16 23.23 6.64
N GLU A 132 4.74 24.43 6.55
CA GLU A 132 5.59 24.84 5.43
C GLU A 132 6.93 24.12 5.43
N GLU A 133 7.55 23.95 6.61
CA GLU A 133 8.79 23.19 6.77
C GLU A 133 8.59 21.71 6.41
N GLU A 134 7.47 21.11 6.85
CA GLU A 134 7.11 19.74 6.47
C GLU A 134 6.89 19.61 4.97
N LYS A 135 6.18 20.55 4.34
CA LYS A 135 6.00 20.58 2.86
C LYS A 135 7.33 20.69 2.13
N GLN A 136 8.26 21.51 2.62
CA GLN A 136 9.59 21.65 2.02
C GLN A 136 10.43 20.38 2.20
N ALA A 137 10.36 19.72 3.37
CA ALA A 137 11.03 18.45 3.62
C ALA A 137 10.52 17.33 2.70
N ILE A 138 9.20 17.23 2.53
CA ILE A 138 8.55 16.28 1.62
C ILE A 138 8.97 16.55 0.17
N LYS A 139 8.96 17.81 -0.27
CA LYS A 139 9.39 18.21 -1.62
C LYS A 139 10.85 17.83 -1.87
N LYS A 140 11.75 18.10 -0.91
CA LYS A 140 13.18 17.73 -1.01
C LYS A 140 13.37 16.21 -1.11
N ARG A 141 12.60 15.44 -0.34
CA ARG A 141 12.61 13.97 -0.40
C ARG A 141 12.14 13.44 -1.74
N LEU A 142 11.04 13.97 -2.28
CA LEU A 142 10.50 13.58 -3.59
C LEU A 142 11.47 13.89 -4.73
N MET A 143 12.06 15.08 -4.75
CA MET A 143 13.08 15.45 -5.73
C MET A 143 14.30 14.51 -5.66
N GLY A 144 14.75 14.16 -4.44
CA GLY A 144 15.83 13.20 -4.25
C GLY A 144 15.50 11.79 -4.77
N GLN A 145 14.25 11.33 -4.62
CA GLN A 145 13.81 10.05 -5.16
C GLN A 145 13.74 10.05 -6.69
N GLN A 146 13.27 11.14 -7.28
CA GLN A 146 13.19 11.29 -8.74
C GLN A 146 14.59 11.28 -9.36
N GLN A 147 15.56 11.96 -8.73
CA GLN A 147 16.95 11.97 -9.21
C GLN A 147 17.58 10.57 -9.17
N ARG A 148 17.37 9.81 -8.07
CA ARG A 148 17.87 8.43 -7.97
C ARG A 148 17.30 7.53 -9.05
N LYS A 149 16.00 7.63 -9.35
CA LYS A 149 15.38 6.86 -10.44
C LYS A 149 16.02 7.18 -11.79
N LEU A 150 16.26 8.46 -12.09
CA LEU A 150 16.93 8.87 -13.32
C LEU A 150 18.37 8.36 -13.42
N ASP A 151 19.10 8.33 -12.30
CA ASP A 151 20.46 7.79 -12.24
C ASP A 151 20.49 6.26 -12.42
N ASP A 152 19.54 5.54 -11.83
CA ASP A 152 19.41 4.09 -11.99
C ASP A 152 19.01 3.71 -13.43
N ASP A 153 18.06 4.44 -14.02
CA ASP A 153 17.69 4.26 -15.44
C ASP A 153 18.86 4.53 -16.38
N ARG A 154 19.71 5.52 -16.06
CA ARG A 154 20.95 5.80 -16.81
C ARG A 154 21.92 4.63 -16.72
N LYS A 155 22.13 4.06 -15.52
CA LYS A 155 23.00 2.89 -15.32
C LYS A 155 22.50 1.66 -16.08
N ILE A 156 21.20 1.40 -16.06
CA ILE A 156 20.59 0.28 -16.79
C ILE A 156 20.84 0.43 -18.29
N LYS A 157 20.59 1.62 -18.86
CA LYS A 157 20.85 1.89 -20.28
C LYS A 157 22.33 1.73 -20.65
N GLU A 158 23.24 2.13 -19.77
CA GLU A 158 24.67 1.93 -19.97
C GLU A 158 25.06 0.44 -19.97
N GLN A 159 24.48 -0.35 -19.07
CA GLN A 159 24.68 -1.80 -19.04
C GLN A 159 24.14 -2.49 -20.30
N GLU A 160 22.93 -2.13 -20.75
CA GLU A 160 22.36 -2.65 -21.99
C GLU A 160 23.21 -2.29 -23.22
N ALA A 161 23.78 -1.08 -23.25
CA ALA A 161 24.69 -0.66 -24.32
C ALA A 161 25.99 -1.47 -24.31
N LYS A 162 26.58 -1.72 -23.13
CA LYS A 162 27.76 -2.59 -22.97
C LYS A 162 27.46 -4.02 -23.42
N GLU A 163 26.31 -4.58 -23.05
CA GLU A 163 25.92 -5.93 -23.47
C GLU A 163 25.73 -6.04 -24.99
N LYS A 164 25.10 -5.03 -25.61
CA LYS A 164 24.97 -4.95 -27.08
C LYS A 164 26.33 -4.87 -27.76
N HIS A 165 27.24 -4.05 -27.22
CA HIS A 165 28.61 -3.95 -27.74
C HIS A 165 29.35 -5.28 -27.64
N LEU A 166 29.20 -5.99 -26.52
CA LEU A 166 29.84 -7.29 -26.30
C LEU A 166 29.29 -8.37 -27.26
N LYS A 167 27.97 -8.37 -27.51
CA LYS A 167 27.32 -9.22 -28.52
C LYS A 167 27.82 -8.92 -29.94
N GLN A 168 28.04 -7.64 -30.28
CA GLN A 168 28.62 -7.26 -31.57
C GLN A 168 30.07 -7.72 -31.70
N LEU A 169 30.86 -7.63 -30.63
CA LEU A 169 32.24 -8.11 -30.61
C LEU A 169 32.30 -9.63 -30.79
N GLU A 170 31.44 -10.38 -30.09
CA GLU A 170 31.34 -11.84 -30.23
C GLU A 170 30.93 -12.22 -31.66
N ALA A 171 30.00 -11.49 -32.27
CA ALA A 171 29.60 -11.71 -33.66
C ALA A 171 30.75 -11.46 -34.66
N LYS A 172 31.56 -10.42 -34.44
CA LYS A 172 32.77 -10.15 -35.25
C LYS A 172 33.80 -11.26 -35.10
N ILE A 173 34.11 -11.69 -33.87
CA ILE A 173 35.05 -12.79 -33.60
C ILE A 173 34.59 -14.08 -34.28
N ARG A 174 33.29 -14.42 -34.21
CA ARG A 174 32.74 -15.59 -34.90
C ARG A 174 32.87 -15.52 -36.41
N LYS A 175 32.73 -14.32 -37.00
CA LYS A 175 32.88 -14.10 -38.44
C LYS A 175 34.33 -14.31 -38.89
N GLU A 176 35.31 -13.81 -38.12
CA GLU A 176 36.74 -14.01 -38.40
C GLU A 176 37.17 -15.47 -38.22
N LEU A 177 36.54 -16.21 -37.30
CA LEU A 177 36.84 -17.63 -37.06
C LEU A 177 36.06 -18.61 -37.97
N GLY A 178 35.21 -18.12 -38.89
CA GLY A 178 34.51 -18.95 -39.86
C GLY A 178 33.49 -19.95 -39.28
N ILE A 179 33.00 -19.72 -38.05
CA ILE A 179 32.09 -20.66 -37.37
C ILE A 179 30.63 -20.39 -37.82
N PRO A 180 29.93 -21.34 -38.47
CA PRO A 180 28.59 -21.12 -38.99
C PRO A 180 27.53 -20.96 -37.88
N SER A 181 26.56 -20.08 -38.12
CA SER A 181 25.57 -19.58 -37.13
C SER A 181 24.47 -20.57 -36.73
N ILE A 182 24.49 -21.81 -37.22
CA ILE A 182 23.35 -22.75 -37.17
C ILE A 182 23.35 -23.62 -35.90
N ILE A 183 24.39 -23.55 -35.05
CA ILE A 183 24.40 -24.30 -33.79
C ILE A 183 23.57 -23.57 -32.73
N ASN A 184 22.32 -24.00 -32.62
CA ASN A 184 21.28 -23.51 -31.73
C ASN A 184 21.69 -23.49 -30.25
N SER A 185 21.25 -22.47 -29.52
CA SER A 185 21.53 -22.18 -28.09
C SER A 185 21.07 -23.24 -27.07
N LYS A 186 20.54 -24.38 -27.54
CA LYS A 186 20.17 -25.54 -26.69
C LYS A 186 21.33 -26.48 -26.39
N LEU A 187 22.45 -26.36 -27.10
CA LEU A 187 23.70 -27.09 -26.79
C LEU A 187 24.68 -26.22 -25.97
N ARG A 188 24.17 -25.33 -25.11
CA ARG A 188 24.99 -24.52 -24.19
C ARG A 188 24.87 -24.93 -22.72
N LEU A 189 24.31 -26.10 -22.44
CA LEU A 189 24.17 -26.64 -21.07
C LEU A 189 24.67 -28.08 -20.90
N ALA A 190 25.31 -28.68 -21.92
CA ALA A 190 25.88 -30.03 -21.83
C ALA A 190 27.42 -30.08 -21.85
N THR A 191 28.12 -28.95 -21.98
CA THR A 191 29.59 -28.92 -22.08
C THR A 191 30.20 -27.68 -21.41
N SER A 192 30.11 -27.56 -20.08
CA SER A 192 31.02 -26.69 -19.32
C SER A 192 31.14 -27.04 -17.83
N ALA A 193 31.28 -28.33 -17.52
CA ALA A 193 31.91 -28.75 -16.26
C ALA A 193 33.25 -29.50 -16.49
N ALA A 194 33.57 -29.89 -17.73
CA ALA A 194 34.82 -30.59 -18.06
C ALA A 194 35.73 -29.85 -19.06
N GLY A 195 35.32 -28.71 -19.61
CA GLY A 195 36.04 -27.99 -20.68
C GLY A 195 36.87 -26.78 -20.24
N ILE A 196 36.81 -26.36 -18.98
CA ILE A 196 37.57 -25.19 -18.47
C ILE A 196 38.87 -25.62 -17.77
N HIS A 197 39.08 -26.93 -17.53
CA HIS A 197 40.33 -27.43 -16.94
C HIS A 197 41.47 -27.66 -17.94
N LEU A 198 41.26 -27.57 -19.26
CA LEU A 198 42.30 -27.84 -20.26
C LEU A 198 42.95 -26.62 -20.90
N VAL A 199 42.43 -25.41 -20.66
CA VAL A 199 43.07 -24.14 -21.13
C VAL A 199 43.68 -23.35 -19.96
N GLY A 200 43.32 -23.66 -18.72
CA GLY A 200 43.90 -23.05 -17.50
C GLY A 200 45.19 -23.71 -16.99
N ILE A 201 45.73 -24.73 -17.66
CA ILE A 201 46.94 -25.48 -17.22
C ILE A 201 48.23 -25.02 -17.93
N LEU A 202 48.17 -24.10 -18.90
CA LEU A 202 49.38 -23.64 -19.61
C LEU A 202 49.95 -22.28 -19.19
N LEU A 203 49.28 -21.50 -18.33
CA LEU A 203 49.83 -20.24 -17.84
C LEU A 203 49.37 -19.95 -16.40
N GLY A 204 50.26 -20.17 -15.44
CA GLY A 204 50.23 -19.41 -14.18
C GLY A 204 49.95 -20.21 -12.92
N PHE A 205 50.84 -21.15 -12.60
CA PHE A 205 51.18 -21.43 -11.19
C PHE A 205 51.54 -20.11 -10.49
N GLY A 206 50.74 -19.70 -9.50
CA GLY A 206 51.05 -18.52 -8.71
C GLY A 206 49.94 -18.12 -7.74
N ILE A 207 50.11 -18.57 -6.49
CA ILE A 207 49.60 -17.94 -5.28
C ILE A 207 48.17 -18.35 -4.86
N ALA A 208 48.12 -19.47 -4.14
CA ALA A 208 47.31 -19.57 -2.92
C ALA A 208 48.26 -19.49 -1.72
N PHE A 209 48.51 -18.30 -1.18
CA PHE A 209 48.98 -18.14 0.19
C PHE A 209 48.58 -16.75 0.72
N THR A 210 48.05 -16.75 1.95
CA THR A 210 47.75 -15.62 2.85
C THR A 210 46.53 -14.72 2.56
N TYR A 211 45.41 -15.18 3.12
CA TYR A 211 44.47 -14.36 3.89
C TYR A 211 45.20 -13.71 5.08
N TYR A 212 44.73 -12.52 5.51
CA TYR A 212 45.25 -11.63 6.56
C TYR A 212 46.53 -10.83 6.22
N SER A 213 46.37 -9.52 5.98
CA SER A 213 46.96 -8.43 6.79
C SER A 213 46.70 -7.04 6.17
N PHE A 214 46.53 -6.04 7.05
CA PHE A 214 46.68 -4.58 6.87
C PHE A 214 45.60 -3.74 6.17
N THR A 215 44.86 -3.05 7.03
CA THR A 215 44.37 -1.68 6.89
C THR A 215 45.51 -0.65 6.76
N ASP A 216 45.21 0.40 6.01
CA ASP A 216 45.66 1.80 6.17
C ASP A 216 46.97 2.27 5.50
N GLN A 217 46.95 3.57 5.15
CA GLN A 217 47.91 4.42 4.41
C GLN A 217 47.78 4.36 2.88
N GLY A 218 47.63 5.45 2.11
CA GLY A 218 47.82 6.87 2.38
C GLY A 218 48.73 7.48 1.30
N ASN A 219 48.15 8.33 0.43
CA ASN A 219 48.75 9.38 -0.44
C ASN A 219 50.13 9.22 -1.09
N GLN A 220 50.17 9.40 -2.42
CA GLN A 220 50.97 10.37 -3.24
C GLN A 220 50.73 10.04 -4.74
N ALA A 221 50.11 10.90 -5.56
CA ALA A 221 50.69 11.98 -6.40
C ALA A 221 51.71 11.41 -7.46
N ILE A 222 51.70 11.63 -8.79
CA ILE A 222 51.53 12.82 -9.64
C ILE A 222 51.37 12.39 -11.15
N ASP A 223 50.54 13.14 -11.89
CA ASP A 223 50.50 13.56 -13.32
C ASP A 223 50.98 12.72 -14.51
N ASN A 224 50.14 12.63 -15.56
CA ASN A 224 50.29 13.45 -16.79
C ASN A 224 49.17 13.28 -17.84
N VAL A 225 48.47 14.40 -18.10
CA VAL A 225 48.18 15.04 -19.42
C VAL A 225 47.89 14.14 -20.65
N ASN A 226 46.68 14.21 -21.20
CA ASN A 226 46.45 14.97 -22.45
C ASN A 226 44.98 15.20 -22.80
N ASP A 227 44.71 16.42 -23.27
CA ASP A 227 43.47 16.93 -23.82
C ASP A 227 43.01 16.20 -25.08
N ASN A 228 41.69 16.05 -25.24
CA ASN A 228 40.99 16.33 -26.49
C ASN A 228 39.47 16.22 -26.30
N THR A 229 38.80 17.37 -26.16
CA THR A 229 37.36 17.50 -26.41
C THR A 229 37.05 17.17 -27.88
N PRO A 230 35.88 16.55 -28.16
CA PRO A 230 35.00 17.23 -29.11
C PRO A 230 33.50 17.16 -28.80
N LYS A 231 32.86 18.32 -29.02
CA LYS A 231 31.53 18.56 -29.61
C LYS A 231 30.29 18.04 -28.87
N ILE A 232 29.64 18.99 -28.19
CA ILE A 232 28.24 18.97 -27.78
C ILE A 232 27.35 18.79 -29.02
N VAL A 233 26.66 17.65 -29.11
CA VAL A 233 25.51 17.47 -29.99
C VAL A 233 24.27 17.76 -29.15
N THR A 234 23.64 18.91 -29.39
CA THR A 234 22.30 19.22 -28.89
C THR A 234 21.29 18.29 -29.53
N PHE A 235 20.79 17.31 -28.78
CA PHE A 235 19.60 16.56 -29.15
C PHE A 235 18.36 17.31 -28.67
N LYS A 236 17.52 17.75 -29.62
CA LYS A 236 16.16 18.21 -29.37
C LYS A 236 15.37 17.08 -28.72
N PHE A 237 14.88 17.31 -27.51
CA PHE A 237 13.87 16.47 -26.87
C PHE A 237 12.54 16.67 -27.58
N ASP A 238 11.95 15.58 -28.07
CA ASP A 238 10.59 15.54 -28.62
C ASP A 238 9.64 15.09 -27.49
N PRO A 239 8.70 15.92 -27.00
CA PRO A 239 7.92 15.63 -25.80
C PRO A 239 6.67 14.83 -26.16
N LYS A 240 6.79 13.52 -26.39
CA LYS A 240 5.62 12.68 -26.72
C LYS A 240 5.51 11.31 -26.04
N ASN A 241 6.28 11.00 -24.99
CA ASN A 241 6.07 9.76 -24.22
C ASN A 241 6.10 10.04 -22.70
N SER A 242 4.95 10.42 -22.15
CA SER A 242 4.70 10.37 -20.70
C SER A 242 4.66 8.92 -20.21
N SER A 243 5.13 8.68 -18.99
CA SER A 243 5.20 7.32 -18.43
C SER A 243 3.78 6.79 -18.14
N PRO A 244 3.53 5.47 -18.22
CA PRO A 244 2.21 4.90 -17.93
C PRO A 244 1.66 5.23 -16.53
N ASP A 245 2.53 5.40 -15.53
CA ASP A 245 2.12 5.81 -14.17
C ASP A 245 1.67 7.28 -14.14
N GLU A 246 2.23 8.13 -14.99
CA GLU A 246 1.81 9.54 -15.15
C GLU A 246 0.40 9.65 -15.74
N PHE A 247 0.04 8.77 -16.70
CA PHE A 247 -1.33 8.68 -17.21
C PHE A 247 -2.32 8.24 -16.13
N ALA A 248 -1.98 7.21 -15.36
CA ALA A 248 -2.80 6.72 -14.26
C ALA A 248 -3.00 7.81 -13.18
N GLN A 249 -1.91 8.47 -12.77
CA GLN A 249 -1.96 9.55 -11.78
C GLN A 249 -2.80 10.73 -12.26
N ARG A 250 -2.63 11.17 -13.52
CA ARG A 250 -3.41 12.27 -14.10
C ARG A 250 -4.90 11.95 -14.16
N ALA A 251 -5.24 10.71 -14.52
CA ALA A 251 -6.63 10.24 -14.53
C ALA A 251 -7.19 10.22 -13.08
N ILE A 252 -6.43 9.70 -12.12
CA ILE A 252 -6.80 9.64 -10.69
C ILE A 252 -7.04 11.03 -10.09
N SER A 253 -6.20 12.02 -10.43
CA SER A 253 -6.35 13.42 -9.99
C SER A 253 -7.75 13.95 -10.26
N GLN A 254 -8.29 13.68 -11.45
CA GLN A 254 -9.56 14.23 -11.92
C GLN A 254 -10.82 13.43 -11.51
N THR A 255 -10.70 12.30 -10.81
CA THR A 255 -11.83 11.35 -10.60
C THR A 255 -12.63 11.56 -9.33
N LEU A 256 -12.02 12.13 -8.31
CA LEU A 256 -12.57 12.20 -6.95
C LEU A 256 -12.61 13.64 -6.40
N GLU A 257 -12.26 14.62 -7.23
CA GLU A 257 -12.55 16.03 -6.96
C GLU A 257 -14.03 16.27 -7.33
N LEU A 258 -14.87 16.51 -6.32
CA LEU A 258 -16.12 17.23 -6.52
C LEU A 258 -15.83 18.73 -6.45
N PRO A 259 -16.61 19.58 -7.14
CA PRO A 259 -16.60 21.01 -6.85
C PRO A 259 -16.92 21.21 -5.36
N ASN A 260 -16.17 22.12 -4.72
CA ASN A 260 -16.56 22.66 -3.42
C ASN A 260 -17.89 23.40 -3.62
N ASP A 261 -19.01 22.74 -3.38
CA ASP A 261 -20.27 23.43 -3.18
C ASP A 261 -20.22 24.08 -1.79
N ASN A 262 -19.73 25.32 -1.78
CA ASN A 262 -20.00 26.29 -0.73
C ASN A 262 -21.52 26.47 -0.65
N ILE A 263 -22.17 25.77 0.27
CA ILE A 263 -23.48 26.19 0.78
C ILE A 263 -23.20 27.27 1.82
N GLU A 264 -22.89 28.49 1.36
CA GLU A 264 -22.92 29.72 2.16
C GLU A 264 -22.62 30.96 1.29
N SER A 265 -23.48 31.23 0.30
CA SER A 265 -23.73 32.59 -0.25
C SER A 265 -24.62 32.47 -1.49
N ASP A 266 -25.92 32.68 -1.31
CA ASP A 266 -26.79 33.44 -2.24
C ASP A 266 -28.24 33.31 -1.78
N LEU A 267 -28.51 33.98 -0.66
CA LEU A 267 -29.82 34.46 -0.29
C LEU A 267 -29.67 35.96 -0.07
N GLN A 268 -29.71 36.71 -1.17
CA GLN A 268 -30.06 38.13 -1.13
C GLN A 268 -31.23 38.37 -2.07
N PHE A 269 -32.31 38.80 -1.42
CA PHE A 269 -33.44 39.55 -1.94
C PHE A 269 -33.03 40.61 -2.97
N THR A 270 -33.79 40.70 -4.06
CA THR A 270 -34.40 41.97 -4.47
C THR A 270 -35.74 41.71 -5.15
N ASP A 271 -36.75 42.42 -4.66
CA ASP A 271 -38.08 42.59 -5.23
C ASP A 271 -38.05 43.36 -6.56
N ASP A 272 -39.12 43.12 -7.34
CA ASP A 272 -39.78 43.99 -8.33
C ASP A 272 -38.96 44.71 -9.42
N VAL A 273 -39.27 44.43 -10.70
CA VAL A 273 -40.06 45.32 -11.59
C VAL A 273 -40.53 44.53 -12.83
N ASN A 274 -41.78 44.77 -13.16
CA ASN A 274 -42.65 44.24 -14.22
C ASN A 274 -42.38 44.90 -15.61
N PHE A 275 -42.56 44.17 -16.72
CA PHE A 275 -43.33 44.56 -17.95
C PHE A 275 -42.98 43.75 -19.23
N ASP A 276 -44.02 43.12 -19.77
CA ASP A 276 -44.46 42.90 -21.17
C ASP A 276 -43.72 42.08 -22.26
N ASP A 277 -44.56 41.22 -22.87
CA ASP A 277 -44.73 40.85 -24.28
C ASP A 277 -43.56 40.26 -25.09
N ASN A 278 -43.72 39.05 -25.66
CA ASN A 278 -44.53 38.80 -26.86
C ASN A 278 -44.35 37.36 -27.39
N ALA A 279 -45.30 36.98 -28.26
CA ALA A 279 -45.58 35.67 -28.86
C ALA A 279 -44.60 35.15 -29.94
N GLY A 280 -44.78 33.87 -30.31
CA GLY A 280 -44.45 33.30 -31.64
C GLY A 280 -43.64 32.01 -31.58
N ASN A 281 -44.23 30.81 -31.58
CA ASN A 281 -44.86 30.06 -32.69
C ASN A 281 -43.87 29.49 -33.75
N ASN A 282 -43.82 28.15 -33.85
CA ASN A 282 -43.45 27.27 -34.98
C ASN A 282 -43.32 25.83 -34.42
N GLY A 283 -43.86 24.74 -34.97
CA GLY A 283 -44.64 24.50 -36.17
C GLY A 283 -45.03 23.00 -36.22
N THR A 284 -46.19 22.76 -36.83
CA THR A 284 -46.76 21.52 -37.40
C THR A 284 -45.80 20.86 -38.44
N ALA A 285 -45.90 19.62 -38.97
CA ALA A 285 -46.90 18.57 -39.06
C ALA A 285 -46.25 17.26 -39.64
N ASN A 286 -46.85 16.10 -39.36
CA ASN A 286 -47.24 15.01 -40.32
C ASN A 286 -46.16 14.21 -41.12
N THR A 287 -46.29 12.91 -41.45
CA THR A 287 -47.47 12.04 -41.69
C THR A 287 -47.08 10.56 -41.93
N LEU A 288 -48.05 9.66 -41.67
CA LEU A 288 -48.39 8.35 -42.29
C LEU A 288 -47.38 7.18 -42.18
N GLY A 289 -47.77 5.91 -41.94
CA GLY A 289 -49.04 5.13 -41.95
C GLY A 289 -48.62 3.63 -42.06
N THR A 290 -49.38 2.55 -41.78
CA THR A 290 -50.82 2.24 -41.70
C THR A 290 -51.02 0.79 -41.18
N ASP A 291 -52.11 0.59 -40.40
CA ASP A 291 -53.15 -0.48 -40.36
C ASP A 291 -52.79 -1.97 -40.15
N THR A 292 -53.58 -2.82 -39.45
CA THR A 292 -55.06 -3.01 -39.47
C THR A 292 -55.68 -3.60 -38.18
N ASN A 293 -57.00 -3.38 -38.07
CA ASN A 293 -58.05 -3.73 -37.09
C ASN A 293 -58.38 -5.23 -36.83
N ILE A 294 -59.08 -5.52 -35.70
CA ILE A 294 -60.50 -6.03 -35.62
C ILE A 294 -61.01 -6.03 -34.15
N ASP A 295 -62.32 -5.79 -34.02
CA ASP A 295 -63.19 -5.45 -32.88
C ASP A 295 -63.65 -6.58 -31.92
N SER A 296 -63.84 -6.18 -30.65
CA SER A 296 -64.98 -6.30 -29.70
C SER A 296 -65.92 -7.53 -29.61
N THR A 297 -66.15 -8.01 -28.36
CA THR A 297 -67.46 -8.43 -27.73
C THR A 297 -67.21 -8.80 -26.25
N ALA A 298 -67.77 -8.09 -25.25
CA ALA A 298 -69.08 -8.22 -24.59
C ALA A 298 -69.06 -9.05 -23.26
N ALA A 299 -69.73 -8.50 -22.24
CA ALA A 299 -69.67 -8.84 -20.81
C ALA A 299 -70.72 -9.87 -20.34
N THR A 300 -70.48 -10.57 -19.21
CA THR A 300 -71.47 -10.90 -18.15
C THR A 300 -70.88 -11.64 -16.92
N PHE A 301 -71.28 -11.21 -15.72
CA PHE A 301 -71.27 -11.93 -14.41
C PHE A 301 -72.58 -12.78 -14.27
N PRO A 302 -72.73 -13.82 -13.40
CA PRO A 302 -72.79 -13.78 -11.90
C PRO A 302 -72.14 -15.02 -11.18
N THR A 303 -71.70 -15.04 -9.91
CA THR A 303 -72.27 -14.99 -8.53
C THR A 303 -72.85 -16.31 -7.92
N VAL A 304 -72.45 -16.60 -6.65
CA VAL A 304 -73.06 -17.40 -5.53
C VAL A 304 -72.86 -18.95 -5.53
N VAL A 305 -72.39 -19.62 -4.46
CA VAL A 305 -73.13 -20.20 -3.27
C VAL A 305 -72.10 -20.73 -2.22
N SER A 306 -72.04 -20.17 -0.98
CA SER A 306 -72.56 -20.64 0.36
C SER A 306 -71.64 -21.59 1.19
N LYS A 307 -71.08 -21.18 2.36
CA LYS A 307 -71.52 -21.30 3.81
C LYS A 307 -71.77 -22.76 4.29
N GLN A 308 -71.36 -23.25 5.48
CA GLN A 308 -71.43 -22.82 6.91
C GLN A 308 -70.31 -23.54 7.75
N ASN A 309 -69.62 -22.96 8.77
CA ASN A 309 -69.94 -22.68 10.21
C ASN A 309 -70.49 -23.90 11.00
N THR A 310 -70.16 -24.27 12.26
CA THR A 310 -69.52 -23.71 13.50
C THR A 310 -69.45 -24.88 14.54
N VAL A 311 -68.63 -24.95 15.61
CA VAL A 311 -68.80 -24.34 16.98
C VAL A 311 -67.65 -24.79 17.93
N SER A 312 -67.17 -23.84 18.75
CA SER A 312 -66.61 -23.76 20.15
C SER A 312 -66.30 -25.04 20.99
N THR A 313 -65.39 -25.09 21.98
CA THR A 313 -65.11 -24.20 23.14
C THR A 313 -63.72 -24.44 23.80
N LEU A 314 -63.18 -23.41 24.46
CA LEU A 314 -62.07 -23.39 25.46
C LEU A 314 -62.53 -23.98 26.84
N PRO A 315 -61.72 -24.20 27.92
CA PRO A 315 -60.66 -23.29 28.41
C PRO A 315 -59.41 -23.85 29.19
N SER A 316 -58.41 -22.96 29.29
CA SER A 316 -57.59 -22.52 30.46
C SER A 316 -56.55 -23.38 31.24
N HIS A 317 -55.38 -22.73 31.41
CA HIS A 317 -54.59 -22.46 32.63
C HIS A 317 -53.33 -23.27 33.03
N SER A 318 -52.25 -22.46 33.19
CA SER A 318 -51.14 -22.52 34.18
C SER A 318 -49.96 -23.47 33.85
N SER A 319 -48.68 -23.21 34.15
CA SER A 319 -47.97 -22.07 34.75
C SER A 319 -46.43 -22.30 34.70
N LYS A 320 -45.64 -21.21 34.78
CA LYS A 320 -44.30 -21.03 35.44
C LYS A 320 -43.07 -21.79 34.87
N THR A 321 -42.05 -21.11 34.31
CA THR A 321 -40.88 -20.37 34.88
C THR A 321 -39.77 -21.22 35.53
N ASN A 322 -38.51 -20.80 35.28
CA ASN A 322 -37.22 -21.08 35.96
C ASN A 322 -36.42 -22.28 35.43
N SER A 323 -35.26 -22.08 34.77
CA SER A 323 -33.94 -21.58 35.22
C SER A 323 -33.02 -22.68 35.76
N SER A 324 -31.87 -22.79 35.09
CA SER A 324 -30.54 -23.29 35.47
C SER A 324 -30.37 -24.24 36.66
N SER A 325 -29.76 -25.39 36.41
CA SER A 325 -28.75 -25.94 37.33
C SER A 325 -27.79 -26.91 36.64
N ILE A 326 -26.52 -26.54 36.71
CA ILE A 326 -25.33 -27.37 36.52
C ILE A 326 -25.32 -28.45 37.61
N THR A 327 -25.22 -29.73 37.22
CA THR A 327 -24.57 -30.78 38.03
C THR A 327 -24.07 -31.90 37.12
N SER A 328 -22.76 -32.12 37.10
CA SER A 328 -22.12 -33.43 36.94
C SER A 328 -21.42 -33.74 38.27
N PRO A 329 -20.87 -34.95 38.54
CA PRO A 329 -21.00 -36.26 37.89
C PRO A 329 -21.34 -37.38 38.91
N THR A 330 -21.65 -38.61 38.45
CA THR A 330 -21.01 -39.87 38.94
C THR A 330 -21.57 -41.13 38.26
N ASN A 331 -20.64 -41.91 37.71
CA ASN A 331 -20.56 -43.37 37.62
C ASN A 331 -21.85 -44.21 37.74
N ALA A 332 -22.24 -44.83 36.62
CA ALA A 332 -22.96 -46.10 36.62
C ALA A 332 -22.41 -47.02 35.51
N THR A 333 -21.51 -47.89 35.97
CA THR A 333 -21.27 -49.29 35.59
C THR A 333 -21.86 -49.81 34.28
N ALA A 334 -20.95 -50.31 33.45
CA ALA A 334 -21.17 -51.08 32.24
C ALA A 334 -22.25 -52.18 32.39
N ARG A 335 -23.22 -52.15 31.47
CA ARG A 335 -23.80 -53.37 30.91
C ARG A 335 -23.48 -53.39 29.42
N ASN A 336 -22.55 -54.29 29.07
CA ASN A 336 -22.35 -54.77 27.71
C ASN A 336 -23.64 -55.46 27.25
N THR A 337 -24.49 -54.71 26.56
CA THR A 337 -25.47 -55.30 25.66
C THR A 337 -24.85 -55.20 24.26
N THR A 338 -24.20 -56.28 23.84
CA THR A 338 -23.81 -56.53 22.45
C THR A 338 -25.07 -56.65 21.59
N ASN A 339 -25.71 -55.52 21.33
CA ASN A 339 -26.59 -55.38 20.19
C ASN A 339 -25.71 -54.88 19.05
N ASN A 340 -25.33 -55.83 18.20
CA ASN A 340 -24.86 -55.64 16.84
C ASN A 340 -25.92 -54.80 16.10
N THR A 341 -25.88 -53.50 16.33
CA THR A 341 -26.56 -52.53 15.50
C THR A 341 -25.62 -52.39 14.34
N THR A 342 -25.94 -53.03 13.22
CA THR A 342 -25.49 -52.61 11.90
C THR A 342 -25.64 -51.09 11.87
N ILE A 343 -24.54 -50.38 12.13
CA ILE A 343 -24.47 -48.94 11.94
C ILE A 343 -24.80 -48.80 10.46
N ASN A 344 -26.03 -48.39 10.17
CA ASN A 344 -26.54 -48.29 8.82
C ASN A 344 -25.54 -47.45 8.03
N GLU A 345 -24.74 -48.10 7.18
CA GLU A 345 -23.71 -47.43 6.39
C GLU A 345 -24.33 -46.30 5.56
N ALA A 346 -25.60 -46.49 5.15
CA ALA A 346 -26.43 -45.48 4.51
C ALA A 346 -26.67 -44.24 5.40
N ASN A 347 -26.95 -44.40 6.69
CA ASN A 347 -27.17 -43.29 7.62
C ASN A 347 -25.85 -42.58 7.95
N THR A 348 -24.75 -43.33 8.03
CA THR A 348 -23.41 -42.76 8.26
C THR A 348 -22.93 -42.00 7.03
N LYS A 349 -23.15 -42.54 5.83
CA LYS A 349 -22.85 -41.87 4.56
C LYS A 349 -23.68 -40.59 4.39
N ALA A 350 -24.98 -40.64 4.62
CA ALA A 350 -25.84 -39.45 4.54
C ALA A 350 -25.46 -38.38 5.56
N PHE A 351 -25.07 -38.78 6.79
CA PHE A 351 -24.55 -37.86 7.80
C PHE A 351 -23.22 -37.22 7.36
N LEU A 352 -22.29 -38.02 6.84
CA LEU A 352 -21.00 -37.53 6.33
C LEU A 352 -21.17 -36.63 5.11
N GLU A 353 -22.09 -36.94 4.20
CA GLU A 353 -22.43 -36.11 3.04
C GLU A 353 -23.03 -34.76 3.47
N ASN A 354 -23.90 -34.74 4.46
CA ASN A 354 -24.47 -33.50 5.01
C ASN A 354 -23.39 -32.66 5.72
N LYS A 355 -22.54 -33.30 6.54
CA LYS A 355 -21.39 -32.61 7.16
C LYS A 355 -20.40 -32.09 6.12
N LEU A 356 -20.16 -32.85 5.06
CA LEU A 356 -19.31 -32.41 3.95
C LEU A 356 -19.93 -31.23 3.21
N ALA A 357 -21.23 -31.24 2.93
CA ALA A 357 -21.93 -30.12 2.32
C ALA A 357 -21.88 -28.86 3.18
N THR A 358 -21.93 -29.03 4.51
CA THR A 358 -21.76 -27.93 5.47
C THR A 358 -20.33 -27.40 5.49
N LEU A 359 -19.33 -28.28 5.38
CA LEU A 359 -17.92 -27.88 5.29
C LEU A 359 -17.59 -27.22 3.95
N GLU A 360 -18.22 -27.65 2.85
CA GLU A 360 -17.97 -27.10 1.52
C GLU A 360 -18.41 -25.63 1.35
N THR A 361 -19.18 -25.09 2.29
CA THR A 361 -19.51 -23.66 2.36
C THR A 361 -18.59 -22.87 3.29
N ASP A 362 -17.69 -23.54 4.03
CA ASP A 362 -16.77 -22.93 4.97
C ASP A 362 -15.51 -22.39 4.27
N ALA A 363 -15.15 -21.14 4.57
CA ALA A 363 -13.94 -20.51 4.05
C ALA A 363 -12.65 -21.20 4.54
N GLU A 364 -12.68 -21.86 5.70
CA GLU A 364 -11.56 -22.64 6.24
C GLU A 364 -11.40 -23.97 5.51
N TRP A 365 -12.49 -24.55 5.03
CA TRP A 365 -12.43 -25.75 4.19
C TRP A 365 -11.74 -25.46 2.86
N ASP A 366 -12.07 -24.35 2.22
CA ASP A 366 -11.35 -23.88 1.05
C ASP A 366 -9.83 -23.76 1.34
N TYR A 367 -9.45 -23.22 2.50
CA TYR A 367 -8.04 -23.14 2.89
C TYR A 367 -7.38 -24.52 3.05
N PHE A 368 -8.05 -25.45 3.72
CA PHE A 368 -7.57 -26.83 3.85
C PHE A 368 -7.37 -27.49 2.46
N LEU A 369 -8.28 -27.27 1.52
CA LEU A 369 -8.15 -27.78 0.15
C LEU A 369 -6.94 -27.15 -0.57
N LEU A 370 -6.72 -25.85 -0.41
CA LEU A 370 -5.62 -25.12 -1.02
C LEU A 370 -4.25 -25.60 -0.51
N THR A 371 -4.08 -25.75 0.80
CA THR A 371 -2.84 -26.24 1.42
C THR A 371 -2.57 -27.69 1.04
N THR A 372 -3.59 -28.54 1.07
CA THR A 372 -3.49 -29.96 0.66
C THR A 372 -3.08 -30.12 -0.80
N THR A 373 -3.51 -29.21 -1.67
CA THR A 373 -3.10 -29.19 -3.09
C THR A 373 -1.58 -29.03 -3.25
N ASN A 374 -0.90 -28.23 -2.40
CA ASN A 374 0.56 -28.08 -2.46
C ASN A 374 1.26 -29.39 -2.08
N SER A 375 0.80 -30.03 -0.99
CA SER A 375 1.35 -31.30 -0.52
C SER A 375 1.19 -32.41 -1.57
N LEU A 376 -0.01 -32.54 -2.16
CA LEU A 376 -0.27 -33.52 -3.21
C LEU A 376 0.59 -33.28 -4.46
N LEU A 377 0.79 -32.01 -4.83
CA LEU A 377 1.67 -31.69 -5.94
C LEU A 377 3.12 -32.06 -5.59
N ALA A 378 3.62 -31.74 -4.39
CA ALA A 378 4.95 -32.14 -3.93
C ALA A 378 5.15 -33.67 -3.99
N GLN A 379 4.11 -34.45 -3.70
CA GLN A 379 4.09 -35.92 -3.81
C GLN A 379 3.94 -36.44 -5.26
N GLY A 380 3.92 -35.57 -6.27
CA GLY A 380 3.72 -35.95 -7.69
C GLY A 380 2.27 -36.34 -8.05
N LYS A 381 1.32 -36.22 -7.12
CA LYS A 381 -0.10 -36.61 -7.29
C LYS A 381 -0.92 -35.49 -7.96
N ALA A 382 -0.49 -35.07 -9.15
CA ALA A 382 -1.08 -33.95 -9.89
C ALA A 382 -2.59 -34.11 -10.17
N ALA A 383 -3.05 -35.34 -10.49
CA ALA A 383 -4.47 -35.60 -10.72
C ALA A 383 -5.34 -35.34 -9.48
N ASN A 384 -4.84 -35.67 -8.29
CA ASN A 384 -5.55 -35.43 -7.03
C ASN A 384 -5.54 -33.93 -6.68
N ALA A 385 -4.42 -33.25 -6.90
CA ALA A 385 -4.32 -31.80 -6.74
C ALA A 385 -5.35 -31.07 -7.62
N ILE A 386 -5.50 -31.47 -8.90
CA ILE A 386 -6.52 -30.93 -9.81
C ILE A 386 -7.94 -31.18 -9.29
N LYS A 387 -8.23 -32.38 -8.78
CA LYS A 387 -9.54 -32.69 -8.19
C LYS A 387 -9.86 -31.79 -7.01
N LEU A 388 -8.91 -31.54 -6.10
CA LEU A 388 -9.13 -30.67 -4.95
C LEU A 388 -9.40 -29.23 -5.35
N VAL A 389 -8.66 -28.67 -6.31
CA VAL A 389 -8.93 -27.32 -6.81
C VAL A 389 -10.37 -27.19 -7.31
N ASN A 390 -10.89 -28.18 -8.04
CA ASN A 390 -12.27 -28.13 -8.54
C ASN A 390 -13.34 -28.19 -7.44
N ARG A 391 -12.98 -28.56 -6.20
CA ARG A 391 -13.89 -28.60 -5.05
C ARG A 391 -13.91 -27.30 -4.25
N VAL A 392 -13.01 -26.36 -4.54
CA VAL A 392 -12.98 -25.05 -3.86
C VAL A 392 -14.28 -24.30 -4.18
N GLY A 393 -15.04 -23.97 -3.14
CA GLY A 393 -16.36 -23.34 -3.25
C GLY A 393 -16.26 -21.94 -3.85
N ASP A 394 -15.39 -21.10 -3.31
CA ASP A 394 -15.19 -19.74 -3.81
C ASP A 394 -14.54 -19.74 -5.21
N ALA A 395 -15.24 -19.12 -6.17
CA ALA A 395 -14.78 -19.07 -7.56
C ALA A 395 -13.44 -18.31 -7.68
N THR A 396 -13.26 -17.21 -6.95
CA THR A 396 -12.05 -16.39 -7.05
C THR A 396 -10.81 -17.20 -6.62
N ARG A 397 -10.87 -17.81 -5.43
CA ARG A 397 -9.83 -18.69 -4.88
C ARG A 397 -9.58 -19.89 -5.79
N ARG A 398 -10.63 -20.50 -6.32
CA ARG A 398 -10.55 -21.63 -7.26
C ARG A 398 -9.73 -21.28 -8.50
N PHE A 399 -10.05 -20.19 -9.19
CA PHE A 399 -9.34 -19.80 -10.41
C PHE A 399 -7.91 -19.36 -10.12
N GLU A 400 -7.70 -18.58 -9.07
CA GLU A 400 -6.35 -18.17 -8.68
C GLU A 400 -5.47 -19.39 -8.36
N ARG A 401 -5.98 -20.32 -7.56
CA ARG A 401 -5.25 -21.53 -7.23
C ARG A 401 -5.03 -22.42 -8.44
N GLY A 402 -6.09 -22.66 -9.22
CA GLY A 402 -6.01 -23.47 -10.42
C GLY A 402 -5.00 -22.93 -11.41
N ALA A 403 -4.95 -21.62 -11.60
CA ALA A 403 -4.00 -20.97 -12.49
C ALA A 403 -2.55 -21.02 -11.95
N ARG A 404 -2.35 -20.92 -10.63
CA ARG A 404 -1.03 -21.19 -10.01
C ARG A 404 -0.60 -22.65 -10.20
N LEU A 405 -1.49 -23.60 -9.91
CA LEU A 405 -1.25 -25.04 -10.08
C LEU A 405 -0.89 -25.36 -11.54
N LEU A 406 -1.64 -24.79 -12.49
CA LEU A 406 -1.38 -24.91 -13.92
C LEU A 406 0.07 -24.54 -14.28
N GLY A 407 0.56 -23.41 -13.78
CA GLY A 407 1.94 -23.00 -13.94
C GLY A 407 2.97 -23.95 -13.33
N GLN A 408 2.70 -24.42 -12.11
CA GLN A 408 3.56 -25.39 -11.45
C GLN A 408 3.63 -26.72 -12.22
N LEU A 409 2.52 -27.17 -12.82
CA LEU A 409 2.49 -28.36 -13.68
C LEU A 409 3.34 -28.15 -14.94
N TRP A 410 3.26 -26.98 -15.58
CA TRP A 410 4.11 -26.65 -16.72
C TRP A 410 5.60 -26.62 -16.36
N ASN A 411 5.98 -26.01 -15.24
CA ASN A 411 7.37 -25.96 -14.78
C ASN A 411 7.94 -27.35 -14.46
N ARG A 412 7.08 -28.31 -14.09
CA ARG A 412 7.45 -29.70 -13.82
C ARG A 412 7.38 -30.60 -15.06
N ASN A 413 7.25 -30.02 -16.26
CA ASN A 413 7.06 -30.73 -17.53
C ASN A 413 5.84 -31.68 -17.56
N GLN A 414 4.85 -31.50 -16.67
CA GLN A 414 3.60 -32.26 -16.67
C GLN A 414 2.58 -31.66 -17.63
N THR A 415 2.97 -31.53 -18.90
CA THR A 415 2.24 -30.77 -19.93
C THR A 415 0.83 -31.30 -20.20
N ALA A 416 0.63 -32.62 -20.22
CA ALA A 416 -0.70 -33.21 -20.42
C ALA A 416 -1.69 -32.85 -19.30
N ALA A 417 -1.25 -32.93 -18.04
CA ALA A 417 -2.05 -32.56 -16.88
C ALA A 417 -2.33 -31.06 -16.86
N ALA A 418 -1.33 -30.24 -17.18
CA ALA A 418 -1.47 -28.80 -17.29
C ALA A 418 -2.48 -28.41 -18.38
N ASN A 419 -2.36 -28.97 -19.59
CA ASN A 419 -3.28 -28.66 -20.68
C ASN A 419 -4.72 -29.08 -20.35
N LYS A 420 -4.91 -30.23 -19.70
CA LYS A 420 -6.23 -30.65 -19.20
C LYS A 420 -6.80 -29.63 -18.21
N LEU A 421 -6.00 -29.22 -17.22
CA LEU A 421 -6.41 -28.23 -16.22
C LEU A 421 -6.72 -26.87 -16.87
N TYR A 422 -5.90 -26.41 -17.82
CA TYR A 422 -6.13 -25.17 -18.56
C TYR A 422 -7.48 -25.17 -19.28
N GLN A 423 -7.79 -26.27 -19.98
CA GLN A 423 -9.08 -26.43 -20.67
C GLN A 423 -10.25 -26.45 -19.67
N THR A 424 -10.11 -27.17 -18.55
CA THR A 424 -11.12 -27.20 -17.49
C THR A 424 -11.38 -25.81 -16.91
N LEU A 425 -10.35 -25.08 -16.51
CA LEU A 425 -10.48 -23.74 -15.94
C LEU A 425 -11.06 -22.75 -16.94
N THR A 426 -10.64 -22.80 -18.20
CA THR A 426 -11.18 -21.93 -19.25
C THR A 426 -12.66 -22.21 -19.49
N ASN A 427 -13.05 -23.48 -19.59
CA ASN A 427 -14.44 -23.87 -19.78
C ASN A 427 -15.31 -23.47 -18.57
N GLN A 428 -14.84 -23.69 -17.35
CA GLN A 428 -15.54 -23.28 -16.13
C GLN A 428 -15.66 -21.76 -16.03
N GLY A 429 -14.57 -21.02 -16.26
CA GLY A 429 -14.54 -19.55 -16.19
C GLY A 429 -15.51 -18.89 -17.15
N THR A 430 -15.66 -19.44 -18.36
CA THR A 430 -16.59 -18.92 -19.37
C THR A 430 -18.06 -19.23 -19.06
N ARG A 431 -18.31 -20.27 -18.26
CA ARG A 431 -19.64 -20.75 -17.86
C ARG A 431 -20.07 -20.26 -16.47
N LEU A 432 -19.28 -19.42 -15.80
CA LEU A 432 -19.67 -18.86 -14.51
C LEU A 432 -21.01 -18.15 -14.58
N THR A 433 -21.86 -18.40 -13.60
CA THR A 433 -23.10 -17.68 -13.36
C THR A 433 -22.79 -16.36 -12.60
N GLY A 434 -23.75 -15.43 -12.53
CA GLY A 434 -23.55 -14.13 -11.86
C GLY A 434 -23.11 -12.97 -12.75
N GLY A 435 -23.25 -13.11 -14.08
CA GLY A 435 -23.05 -12.01 -15.04
C GLY A 435 -21.65 -11.95 -15.68
N PRO A 436 -21.29 -10.83 -16.32
CA PRO A 436 -20.04 -10.70 -17.09
C PRO A 436 -18.80 -10.60 -16.19
N ILE A 437 -18.91 -9.98 -15.01
CA ILE A 437 -17.78 -9.68 -14.13
C ILE A 437 -17.05 -10.92 -13.61
N PRO A 438 -17.73 -11.94 -13.05
CA PRO A 438 -17.04 -13.17 -12.62
C PRO A 438 -16.30 -13.85 -13.77
N LYS A 439 -16.89 -13.87 -14.97
CA LYS A 439 -16.27 -14.45 -16.17
C LYS A 439 -14.99 -13.72 -16.56
N ILE A 440 -15.03 -12.38 -16.62
CA ILE A 440 -13.86 -11.54 -16.94
C ILE A 440 -12.76 -11.74 -15.92
N LYS A 441 -13.07 -11.73 -14.61
CA LYS A 441 -12.10 -11.96 -13.53
C LYS A 441 -11.42 -13.32 -13.64
N ALA A 442 -12.20 -14.38 -13.88
CA ALA A 442 -11.66 -15.73 -14.05
C ALA A 442 -10.73 -15.82 -15.26
N LEU A 443 -11.18 -15.34 -16.43
CA LEU A 443 -10.38 -15.32 -17.67
C LEU A 443 -9.09 -14.52 -17.49
N CYS A 444 -9.17 -13.31 -16.92
CA CYS A 444 -7.99 -12.47 -16.69
C CYS A 444 -7.01 -13.11 -15.71
N THR A 445 -7.52 -13.79 -14.67
CA THR A 445 -6.69 -14.51 -13.70
C THR A 445 -5.95 -15.67 -14.37
N ILE A 446 -6.64 -16.52 -15.13
CA ILE A 446 -6.02 -17.64 -15.85
C ILE A 446 -4.97 -17.10 -16.84
N ALA A 447 -5.31 -16.07 -17.61
CA ALA A 447 -4.41 -15.46 -18.59
C ALA A 447 -3.15 -14.87 -17.95
N ARG A 448 -3.31 -14.16 -16.82
CA ARG A 448 -2.21 -13.55 -16.06
C ARG A 448 -1.17 -14.57 -15.65
N TYR A 449 -1.59 -15.62 -14.95
CA TYR A 449 -0.67 -16.68 -14.54
C TYR A 449 -0.09 -17.39 -15.75
N THR A 450 -0.91 -17.71 -16.76
CA THR A 450 -0.43 -18.35 -17.99
C THR A 450 0.67 -17.55 -18.68
N ASN A 451 0.52 -16.23 -18.78
CA ASN A 451 1.55 -15.34 -19.31
C ASN A 451 2.81 -15.31 -18.42
N ASN A 452 2.66 -15.26 -17.09
CA ASN A 452 3.79 -15.25 -16.16
C ASN A 452 4.65 -16.53 -16.24
N PHE A 453 4.08 -17.66 -16.68
CA PHE A 453 4.81 -18.90 -16.96
C PHE A 453 5.34 -18.97 -18.42
N GLY A 454 5.43 -17.84 -19.12
CA GLY A 454 6.00 -17.74 -20.47
C GLY A 454 5.09 -18.22 -21.60
N ARG A 455 3.79 -18.43 -21.32
CA ARG A 455 2.81 -18.96 -22.28
C ARG A 455 1.88 -17.89 -22.83
N SER A 456 2.46 -16.83 -23.37
CA SER A 456 1.68 -15.69 -23.90
C SER A 456 0.75 -16.07 -25.05
N LYS A 457 1.08 -17.11 -25.83
CA LYS A 457 0.22 -17.61 -26.93
C LYS A 457 -1.11 -18.16 -26.40
N GLU A 458 -1.08 -18.86 -25.28
CA GLU A 458 -2.26 -19.40 -24.59
C GLU A 458 -3.01 -18.29 -23.81
N ALA A 459 -2.31 -17.30 -23.27
CA ALA A 459 -2.95 -16.17 -22.57
C ALA A 459 -3.74 -15.23 -23.50
N ASN A 460 -3.28 -15.03 -24.74
CA ASN A 460 -3.87 -14.08 -25.69
C ASN A 460 -5.36 -14.34 -26.01
N PRO A 461 -5.80 -15.57 -26.36
CA PRO A 461 -7.23 -15.86 -26.57
C PRO A 461 -8.11 -15.57 -25.35
N LEU A 462 -7.59 -15.74 -24.14
CA LEU A 462 -8.33 -15.45 -22.91
C LEU A 462 -8.54 -13.94 -22.72
N LEU A 463 -7.52 -13.13 -23.03
CA LEU A 463 -7.62 -11.67 -23.06
C LEU A 463 -8.67 -11.22 -24.09
N GLN A 464 -8.61 -11.75 -25.32
CA GLN A 464 -9.58 -11.41 -26.37
C GLN A 464 -11.01 -11.73 -25.93
N LYS A 465 -11.23 -12.91 -25.35
CA LYS A 465 -12.54 -13.30 -24.84
C LYS A 465 -13.01 -12.42 -23.68
N ALA A 466 -12.11 -12.00 -22.79
CA ALA A 466 -12.46 -11.05 -21.72
C ALA A 466 -12.90 -9.68 -22.30
N GLN A 467 -12.19 -9.19 -23.33
CA GLN A 467 -12.54 -7.95 -24.03
C GLN A 467 -13.89 -8.06 -24.75
N GLU A 468 -14.16 -9.19 -25.41
CA GLU A 468 -15.47 -9.45 -26.05
C GLU A 468 -16.62 -9.40 -25.04
N ILE A 469 -16.46 -10.05 -23.88
CA ILE A 469 -17.47 -10.00 -22.81
C ILE A 469 -17.62 -8.56 -22.28
N SER A 470 -16.51 -7.81 -22.14
CA SER A 470 -16.55 -6.42 -21.66
C SER A 470 -17.32 -5.50 -22.59
N ARG A 471 -17.18 -5.65 -23.91
CA ARG A 471 -17.93 -4.87 -24.92
C ARG A 471 -19.45 -5.04 -24.81
N GLY A 472 -19.91 -6.17 -24.26
CA GLY A 472 -21.33 -6.40 -23.99
C GLY A 472 -21.88 -5.69 -22.74
N ILE A 473 -21.03 -5.01 -21.97
CA ILE A 473 -21.44 -4.27 -20.77
C ILE A 473 -21.87 -2.86 -21.18
N ILE A 474 -23.18 -2.66 -21.29
CA ILE A 474 -23.79 -1.39 -21.71
C ILE A 474 -24.51 -0.76 -20.52
N ASN A 475 -24.34 0.55 -20.32
CA ASN A 475 -25.03 1.36 -19.29
C ASN A 475 -24.89 0.81 -17.86
N LYS A 476 -23.75 0.20 -17.53
CA LYS A 476 -23.47 -0.35 -16.19
C LYS A 476 -22.12 0.15 -15.67
N PRO A 477 -22.04 1.40 -15.18
CA PRO A 477 -20.76 2.06 -14.88
C PRO A 477 -19.87 1.29 -13.88
N GLN A 478 -20.46 0.69 -12.84
CA GLN A 478 -19.73 -0.17 -11.91
C GLN A 478 -19.11 -1.39 -12.60
N GLN A 479 -19.88 -2.10 -13.43
CA GLN A 479 -19.41 -3.28 -14.13
C GLN A 479 -18.32 -2.92 -15.14
N THR A 480 -18.51 -1.84 -15.91
CA THR A 480 -17.49 -1.34 -16.85
C THR A 480 -16.19 -1.00 -16.12
N THR A 481 -16.26 -0.30 -14.97
CA THR A 481 -15.08 0.04 -14.17
C THR A 481 -14.30 -1.21 -13.75
N ILE A 482 -14.99 -2.22 -13.22
CA ILE A 482 -14.39 -3.46 -12.75
C ILE A 482 -13.79 -4.26 -13.90
N ALA A 483 -14.52 -4.40 -15.01
CA ALA A 483 -14.13 -5.16 -16.18
C ALA A 483 -12.88 -4.57 -16.85
N GLU A 484 -12.92 -3.28 -17.17
CA GLU A 484 -11.82 -2.60 -17.85
C GLU A 484 -10.58 -2.51 -16.95
N GLY A 485 -10.75 -2.36 -15.63
CA GLY A 485 -9.65 -2.41 -14.68
C GLY A 485 -8.91 -3.77 -14.65
N GLU A 486 -9.63 -4.90 -14.69
CA GLU A 486 -9.00 -6.23 -14.76
C GLU A 486 -8.29 -6.48 -16.10
N ILE A 487 -8.91 -6.05 -17.20
CA ILE A 487 -8.33 -6.14 -18.54
C ILE A 487 -7.07 -5.26 -18.64
N ALA A 488 -7.10 -4.05 -18.10
CA ALA A 488 -5.95 -3.15 -18.06
C ALA A 488 -4.78 -3.74 -17.27
N ALA A 489 -5.05 -4.35 -16.12
CA ALA A 489 -4.03 -5.02 -15.32
C ALA A 489 -3.39 -6.18 -16.09
N LEU A 490 -4.20 -6.99 -16.80
CA LEU A 490 -3.69 -8.07 -17.65
C LEU A 490 -2.85 -7.53 -18.82
N LEU A 491 -3.32 -6.50 -19.52
CA LEU A 491 -2.59 -5.86 -20.63
C LEU A 491 -1.23 -5.35 -20.18
N THR A 492 -1.14 -4.76 -18.98
CA THR A 492 0.14 -4.30 -18.43
C THR A 492 1.11 -5.47 -18.26
N ILE A 493 0.66 -6.57 -17.65
CA ILE A 493 1.47 -7.78 -17.43
C ILE A 493 1.88 -8.45 -18.75
N MET A 494 1.05 -8.34 -19.79
CA MET A 494 1.34 -8.85 -21.13
C MET A 494 2.22 -7.92 -21.99
N GLY A 495 2.73 -6.82 -21.43
CA GLY A 495 3.62 -5.90 -22.14
C GLY A 495 2.90 -4.94 -23.09
N HIS A 496 1.64 -4.60 -22.81
CA HIS A 496 0.84 -3.65 -23.58
C HIS A 496 0.44 -2.42 -22.75
N PRO A 497 1.40 -1.66 -22.18
CA PRO A 497 1.11 -0.59 -21.21
C PRO A 497 0.28 0.56 -21.80
N LYS A 498 0.44 0.88 -23.09
CA LYS A 498 -0.37 1.94 -23.74
C LYS A 498 -1.86 1.57 -23.76
N LYS A 499 -2.18 0.36 -24.26
CA LYS A 499 -3.56 -0.16 -24.26
C LYS A 499 -4.09 -0.31 -22.84
N ALA A 500 -3.24 -0.70 -21.88
CA ALA A 500 -3.63 -0.75 -20.48
C ALA A 500 -4.02 0.63 -19.95
N GLY A 501 -3.26 1.68 -20.27
CA GLY A 501 -3.58 3.07 -19.92
C GLY A 501 -4.93 3.51 -20.49
N ASP A 502 -5.23 3.15 -21.74
CA ASP A 502 -6.54 3.43 -22.36
C ASP A 502 -7.68 2.76 -21.58
N MET A 503 -7.54 1.47 -21.23
CA MET A 503 -8.55 0.73 -20.47
C MET A 503 -8.70 1.26 -19.03
N PHE A 504 -7.60 1.60 -18.35
CA PHE A 504 -7.65 2.26 -17.04
C PHE A 504 -8.37 3.61 -17.12
N SER A 505 -8.16 4.38 -18.19
CA SER A 505 -8.85 5.65 -18.40
C SER A 505 -10.37 5.45 -18.58
N ILE A 506 -10.79 4.42 -19.32
CA ILE A 506 -12.22 4.05 -19.44
C ILE A 506 -12.79 3.66 -18.07
N ALA A 507 -12.06 2.86 -17.29
CA ALA A 507 -12.49 2.45 -15.96
C ALA A 507 -12.68 3.66 -15.03
N VAL A 508 -11.70 4.55 -14.99
CA VAL A 508 -11.71 5.79 -14.20
C VAL A 508 -12.86 6.72 -14.63
N ASN A 509 -13.11 6.88 -15.93
CA ASN A 509 -14.23 7.69 -16.40
C ASN A 509 -15.59 7.05 -16.06
N SER A 510 -15.70 5.73 -16.14
CA SER A 510 -16.92 5.01 -15.75
C SER A 510 -17.19 5.11 -14.25
N LEU A 511 -16.14 5.12 -13.42
CA LEU A 511 -16.23 5.31 -11.97
C LEU A 511 -16.88 6.65 -11.60
N LYS A 512 -16.64 7.72 -12.38
CA LYS A 512 -17.26 9.03 -12.16
C LYS A 512 -18.79 8.96 -12.21
N ASN A 513 -19.32 8.12 -13.12
CA ASN A 513 -20.74 7.98 -13.41
C ASN A 513 -21.48 7.01 -12.48
N ILE A 514 -20.85 6.51 -11.41
CA ILE A 514 -21.52 5.73 -10.38
C ILE A 514 -22.20 6.69 -9.40
N SER A 515 -23.53 6.70 -9.37
CA SER A 515 -24.32 7.63 -8.55
C SER A 515 -24.34 7.26 -7.06
N ASN A 516 -24.47 5.97 -6.73
CA ASN A 516 -24.46 5.52 -5.34
C ASN A 516 -23.02 5.56 -4.79
N LEU A 517 -22.82 6.32 -3.71
CA LEU A 517 -21.48 6.53 -3.14
C LEU A 517 -20.89 5.26 -2.51
N ALA A 518 -21.68 4.43 -1.83
CA ALA A 518 -21.21 3.15 -1.27
C ALA A 518 -20.70 2.22 -2.39
N GLN A 519 -21.47 2.09 -3.47
CA GLN A 519 -21.07 1.35 -4.67
C GLN A 519 -19.83 1.95 -5.32
N LYS A 520 -19.73 3.29 -5.40
CA LYS A 520 -18.55 3.98 -5.95
C LYS A 520 -17.30 3.67 -5.13
N LEU A 521 -17.39 3.66 -3.80
CA LEU A 521 -16.27 3.35 -2.90
C LEU A 521 -15.85 1.88 -2.91
N SER A 522 -16.82 0.96 -2.94
CA SER A 522 -16.56 -0.46 -3.22
C SER A 522 -15.81 -0.65 -4.54
N THR A 523 -16.23 0.08 -5.58
CA THR A 523 -15.58 0.05 -6.89
C THR A 523 -14.17 0.67 -6.85
N VAL A 524 -13.96 1.72 -6.05
CA VAL A 524 -12.63 2.30 -5.78
C VAL A 524 -11.70 1.26 -5.17
N ALA A 525 -12.14 0.54 -4.13
CA ALA A 525 -11.35 -0.52 -3.49
C ALA A 525 -10.91 -1.57 -4.51
N HIS A 526 -11.85 -2.00 -5.36
CA HIS A 526 -11.57 -2.95 -6.43
C HIS A 526 -10.56 -2.42 -7.46
N LEU A 527 -10.74 -1.18 -7.92
CA LEU A 527 -9.87 -0.55 -8.91
C LEU A 527 -8.45 -0.32 -8.35
N ALA A 528 -8.32 -0.01 -7.06
CA ALA A 528 -7.02 0.09 -6.41
C ALA A 528 -6.29 -1.26 -6.42
N ILE A 529 -6.98 -2.35 -6.10
CA ILE A 529 -6.41 -3.70 -6.19
C ILE A 529 -5.97 -4.01 -7.63
N THR A 530 -6.72 -3.63 -8.65
CA THR A 530 -6.31 -3.87 -10.05
C THR A 530 -5.12 -3.01 -10.48
N TYR A 531 -5.04 -1.75 -10.05
CA TYR A 531 -3.83 -0.93 -10.23
C TYR A 531 -2.61 -1.57 -9.56
N ALA A 532 -2.76 -2.07 -8.33
CA ALA A 532 -1.68 -2.76 -7.63
C ALA A 532 -1.24 -4.05 -8.35
N LYS A 533 -2.20 -4.85 -8.84
CA LYS A 533 -1.92 -6.04 -9.68
C LYS A 533 -1.13 -5.69 -10.95
N ALA A 534 -1.33 -4.49 -11.50
CA ALA A 534 -0.61 -3.98 -12.66
C ALA A 534 0.79 -3.41 -12.33
N GLY A 535 1.16 -3.35 -11.04
CA GLY A 535 2.42 -2.75 -10.57
C GLY A 535 2.32 -1.27 -10.23
N TYR A 536 1.16 -0.63 -10.42
CA TYR A 536 0.93 0.80 -10.14
C TYR A 536 0.55 1.05 -8.68
N ARG A 537 1.43 0.65 -7.75
CA ARG A 537 1.17 0.70 -6.30
C ARG A 537 0.86 2.10 -5.78
N ALA A 538 1.63 3.11 -6.20
CA ALA A 538 1.43 4.50 -5.74
C ALA A 538 0.05 5.04 -6.17
N SER A 539 -0.31 4.81 -7.43
CA SER A 539 -1.64 5.13 -7.98
C SER A 539 -2.77 4.42 -7.22
N ALA A 540 -2.57 3.14 -6.86
CA ALA A 540 -3.53 2.39 -6.07
C ALA A 540 -3.72 2.94 -4.65
N LEU A 541 -2.64 3.26 -3.94
CA LEU A 541 -2.69 3.84 -2.59
C LEU A 541 -3.35 5.23 -2.59
N ASN A 542 -3.02 6.08 -3.58
CA ASN A 542 -3.66 7.39 -3.74
C ASN A 542 -5.18 7.23 -3.95
N LEU A 543 -5.59 6.27 -4.78
CA LEU A 543 -7.02 6.01 -5.01
C LEU A 543 -7.74 5.55 -3.73
N LEU A 544 -7.11 4.70 -2.92
CA LEU A 544 -7.64 4.29 -1.61
C LEU A 544 -7.73 5.45 -0.64
N GLU A 545 -6.69 6.27 -0.53
CA GLU A 545 -6.66 7.43 0.36
C GLU A 545 -7.80 8.39 0.04
N LYS A 546 -7.98 8.73 -1.24
CA LYS A 546 -9.11 9.57 -1.69
C LYS A 546 -10.46 8.90 -1.40
N GLY A 547 -10.56 7.59 -1.60
CA GLY A 547 -11.76 6.81 -1.26
C GLY A 547 -12.09 6.89 0.23
N ILE A 548 -11.11 6.68 1.11
CA ILE A 548 -11.28 6.71 2.57
C ILE A 548 -11.64 8.11 3.06
N ARG A 549 -10.97 9.15 2.56
CA ARG A 549 -11.33 10.56 2.83
C ARG A 549 -12.77 10.86 2.41
N LYS A 550 -13.25 10.30 1.30
CA LYS A 550 -14.64 10.47 0.89
C LYS A 550 -15.60 9.63 1.73
N ALA A 551 -15.17 8.46 2.19
CA ALA A 551 -15.99 7.58 3.02
C ALA A 551 -16.30 8.19 4.40
N SER A 552 -15.48 9.09 4.92
CA SER A 552 -15.77 9.80 6.18
C SER A 552 -17.00 10.71 6.10
N THR A 553 -17.50 11.02 4.90
CA THR A 553 -18.72 11.82 4.70
C THR A 553 -19.99 10.97 4.60
N LEU A 554 -19.90 9.64 4.74
CA LEU A 554 -21.05 8.75 4.60
C LEU A 554 -21.97 8.78 5.83
N SER A 555 -23.28 8.62 5.58
CA SER A 555 -24.26 8.37 6.62
C SER A 555 -24.06 6.98 7.26
N LYS A 556 -24.58 6.78 8.47
CA LYS A 556 -24.41 5.53 9.21
C LYS A 556 -25.39 4.46 8.73
N THR A 557 -25.04 3.76 7.65
CA THR A 557 -25.81 2.62 7.13
C THR A 557 -24.91 1.40 6.95
N ASP A 558 -25.50 0.20 7.01
CA ASP A 558 -24.76 -1.05 6.82
C ASP A 558 -24.07 -1.12 5.46
N GLU A 559 -24.72 -0.64 4.39
CA GLU A 559 -24.15 -0.59 3.04
C GLU A 559 -22.87 0.27 3.00
N ASN A 560 -22.87 1.39 3.72
CA ASN A 560 -21.72 2.28 3.83
C ASN A 560 -20.56 1.63 4.60
N TYR A 561 -20.86 0.91 5.68
CA TYR A 561 -19.84 0.17 6.43
C TYR A 561 -19.24 -0.98 5.63
N GLN A 562 -20.02 -1.65 4.78
CA GLN A 562 -19.46 -2.67 3.88
C GLN A 562 -18.49 -2.04 2.86
N ALA A 563 -18.84 -0.90 2.26
CA ALA A 563 -17.96 -0.19 1.34
C ALA A 563 -16.66 0.28 2.01
N ILE A 564 -16.75 0.80 3.25
CA ILE A 564 -15.58 1.14 4.06
C ILE A 564 -14.73 -0.10 4.35
N GLY A 565 -15.37 -1.23 4.67
CA GLY A 565 -14.68 -2.50 4.91
C GLY A 565 -13.94 -3.01 3.68
N GLU A 566 -14.46 -2.79 2.48
CA GLU A 566 -13.74 -3.13 1.25
C GLU A 566 -12.50 -2.25 1.03
N LEU A 567 -12.58 -0.95 1.36
CA LEU A 567 -11.41 -0.07 1.35
C LEU A 567 -10.34 -0.52 2.36
N ALA A 568 -10.76 -0.94 3.57
CA ALA A 568 -9.87 -1.46 4.58
C ALA A 568 -9.16 -2.74 4.11
N LYS A 569 -9.92 -3.71 3.57
CA LYS A 569 -9.37 -4.95 2.98
C LYS A 569 -8.40 -4.66 1.84
N ALA A 570 -8.74 -3.73 0.94
CA ALA A 570 -7.85 -3.34 -0.14
C ALA A 570 -6.54 -2.70 0.38
N SER A 571 -6.63 -1.86 1.41
CA SER A 571 -5.45 -1.23 2.04
C SER A 571 -4.53 -2.27 2.67
N ALA A 572 -5.09 -3.23 3.40
CA ALA A 572 -4.34 -4.34 4.00
C ALA A 572 -3.71 -5.26 2.93
N GLN A 573 -4.44 -5.58 1.86
CA GLN A 573 -3.89 -6.31 0.71
C GLN A 573 -2.68 -5.61 0.09
N LEU A 574 -2.71 -4.27 0.08
CA LEU A 574 -1.62 -3.41 -0.33
C LEU A 574 -0.59 -3.19 0.79
N MET A 575 -0.60 -3.94 1.89
CA MET A 575 0.35 -3.83 3.00
C MET A 575 0.40 -2.44 3.65
N ASP A 576 -0.69 -1.68 3.59
CA ASP A 576 -0.83 -0.42 4.31
C ASP A 576 -1.80 -0.63 5.49
N ILE A 577 -1.25 -1.19 6.57
CA ILE A 577 -2.00 -1.55 7.79
C ILE A 577 -2.56 -0.30 8.47
N GLN A 578 -1.82 0.80 8.45
CA GLN A 578 -2.28 2.06 9.05
C GLN A 578 -3.49 2.63 8.30
N MET A 579 -3.46 2.61 6.97
CA MET A 579 -4.61 3.00 6.16
C MET A 579 -5.80 2.04 6.34
N ALA A 580 -5.55 0.74 6.48
CA ALA A 580 -6.59 -0.24 6.76
C ALA A 580 -7.28 0.02 8.12
N LEU A 581 -6.50 0.24 9.18
CA LEU A 581 -7.01 0.58 10.50
C LEU A 581 -7.73 1.93 10.50
N HIS A 582 -7.22 2.93 9.79
CA HIS A 582 -7.89 4.23 9.64
C HIS A 582 -9.27 4.08 8.99
N ALA A 583 -9.38 3.28 7.91
CA ALA A 583 -10.67 2.98 7.29
C ALA A 583 -11.61 2.25 8.26
N LEU A 584 -11.13 1.23 8.99
CA LEU A 584 -11.92 0.51 9.99
C LEU A 584 -12.46 1.42 11.10
N ASN A 585 -11.68 2.42 11.52
CA ASN A 585 -12.09 3.39 12.54
C ASN A 585 -13.22 4.32 12.07
N LEU A 586 -13.51 4.40 10.77
CA LEU A 586 -14.70 5.10 10.26
C LEU A 586 -15.99 4.31 10.53
N ILE A 587 -15.88 3.00 10.79
CA ILE A 587 -17.02 2.13 11.13
C ILE A 587 -17.33 2.27 12.62
N LYS A 588 -18.44 2.97 12.92
CA LYS A 588 -18.84 3.22 14.32
C LYS A 588 -19.55 2.03 14.96
N ASP A 589 -20.17 1.19 14.15
CA ASP A 589 -20.75 -0.06 14.64
C ASP A 589 -19.62 -1.04 14.98
N VAL A 590 -19.46 -1.33 16.26
CA VAL A 590 -18.39 -2.19 16.77
C VAL A 590 -18.51 -3.61 16.23
N VAL A 591 -19.73 -4.17 16.13
CA VAL A 591 -19.94 -5.55 15.67
C VAL A 591 -19.56 -5.68 14.20
N ILE A 592 -19.96 -4.71 13.37
CA ILE A 592 -19.61 -4.70 11.95
C ILE A 592 -18.11 -4.46 11.77
N ARG A 593 -17.54 -3.51 12.52
CA ARG A 593 -16.10 -3.22 12.48
C ARG A 593 -15.27 -4.44 12.85
N ASP A 594 -15.61 -5.11 13.94
CA ASP A 594 -14.86 -6.29 14.43
C ASP A 594 -15.00 -7.46 13.46
N ARG A 595 -16.19 -7.65 12.85
CA ARG A 595 -16.37 -8.63 11.78
C ARG A 595 -15.48 -8.35 10.57
N ILE A 596 -15.38 -7.09 10.14
CA ILE A 596 -14.54 -6.72 9.01
C ILE A 596 -13.07 -6.84 9.38
N LEU A 597 -12.66 -6.42 10.58
CA LEU A 597 -11.31 -6.59 11.10
C LEU A 597 -10.90 -8.07 11.08
N TYR A 598 -11.76 -8.96 11.58
CA TYR A 598 -11.54 -10.39 11.51
C TYR A 598 -11.34 -10.89 10.07
N GLN A 599 -12.14 -10.41 9.12
CA GLN A 599 -11.96 -10.75 7.70
C GLN A 599 -10.64 -10.22 7.12
N VAL A 600 -10.16 -9.05 7.56
CA VAL A 600 -8.86 -8.51 7.16
C VAL A 600 -7.72 -9.37 7.73
N ILE A 601 -7.79 -9.73 9.03
CA ILE A 601 -6.83 -10.62 9.69
C ILE A 601 -6.77 -11.98 8.96
N GLN A 602 -7.94 -12.60 8.73
CA GLN A 602 -8.02 -13.84 7.97
C GLN A 602 -7.36 -13.71 6.60
N GLN A 603 -7.56 -12.58 5.92
CA GLN A 603 -6.96 -12.33 4.63
C GLN A 603 -5.43 -12.19 4.70
N GLU A 604 -4.86 -11.52 5.70
CA GLU A 604 -3.40 -11.46 5.88
C GLU A 604 -2.81 -12.83 6.19
N ILE A 605 -3.49 -13.65 7.00
CA ILE A 605 -3.12 -15.06 7.23
C ILE A 605 -3.12 -15.84 5.91
N LEU A 606 -4.13 -15.63 5.04
CA LEU A 606 -4.20 -16.29 3.73
C LEU A 606 -3.04 -15.89 2.80
N PHE A 607 -2.46 -14.71 2.99
CA PHE A 607 -1.29 -14.26 2.24
C PHE A 607 0.05 -14.63 2.91
N ASP A 608 0.03 -15.46 3.97
CA ASP A 608 1.21 -15.84 4.76
C ASP A 608 1.91 -14.63 5.43
N ARG A 609 1.11 -13.61 5.77
CA ARG A 609 1.54 -12.36 6.38
C ARG A 609 1.22 -12.36 7.87
N LEU A 610 1.79 -13.34 8.59
CA LEU A 610 1.46 -13.60 10.00
C LEU A 610 1.78 -12.41 10.90
N ALA A 611 2.90 -11.70 10.68
CA ALA A 611 3.24 -10.51 11.46
C ALA A 611 2.17 -9.42 11.34
N GLN A 612 1.70 -9.15 10.13
CA GLN A 612 0.64 -8.17 9.87
C GLN A 612 -0.71 -8.62 10.45
N ALA A 613 -1.01 -9.91 10.37
CA ALA A 613 -2.20 -10.48 10.99
C ALA A 613 -2.16 -10.33 12.52
N THR A 614 -0.98 -10.50 13.13
CA THR A 614 -0.77 -10.28 14.57
C THR A 614 -0.85 -8.79 14.93
N ASP A 615 -0.32 -7.89 14.12
CA ASP A 615 -0.43 -6.43 14.37
C ASP A 615 -1.87 -5.91 14.28
N LEU A 616 -2.72 -6.58 13.49
CA LEU A 616 -4.15 -6.27 13.34
C LEU A 616 -5.03 -6.87 14.44
N ALA A 617 -4.60 -7.99 15.04
CA ALA A 617 -5.33 -8.73 16.07
C ALA A 617 -5.08 -8.14 17.46
#